data_AF-A0A2D0AHM1-F1
#
_entry.id   AF-A0A2D0AHM1-F1
#
_cell.length_a   1.000
_cell.length_b   1.000
_cell.length_c   1.000
_cell.angle_alpha   90.00
_cell.angle_beta   90.00
_cell.angle_gamma   90.00
#
_symmetry.space_group_name_H-M   'P 1'
#
loop_
_entity.id
_entity.type
_entity.pdbx_description
1 polymer ?
#
loop_
_entity_poly.entity_id
_entity_poly.type
_entity_poly.pdbx_seq_one_letter_code
_entity_poly.pdbx_strand_id
1 'polypeptide(L)' 'MRRSKTLLEKRRDFVIDYLNKNQAKQMKAIVAELSETLFLTERTIYSIINEGLNIQTTEITDY' A
#
# COMPACT_ATOMS: atom_id res chain seq x y z
N MET A 1 9.67 32.22 19.48
CA MET A 1 8.85 31.54 18.44
C MET A 1 9.67 30.52 17.64
N ARG A 2 10.19 29.46 18.28
CA ARG A 2 10.93 28.35 17.63
C ARG A 2 10.34 26.95 17.91
N ARG A 3 9.17 26.87 18.57
CA ARG A 3 8.53 25.61 19.02
C ARG A 3 7.46 25.04 18.09
N SER A 4 7.09 25.73 17.00
CA SER A 4 5.99 25.27 16.11
C SER A 4 6.44 24.23 15.07
N LYS A 5 7.72 24.19 14.69
CA LYS A 5 8.23 23.20 13.72
C LYS A 5 8.19 21.77 14.25
N THR A 6 8.47 21.58 15.53
CA THR A 6 8.58 20.25 16.17
C THR A 6 7.24 19.52 16.25
N LEU A 7 6.12 20.23 16.41
CA LEU A 7 4.80 19.58 16.47
C LEU A 7 4.32 19.14 15.08
N LEU A 8 4.57 19.97 14.06
CA LEU A 8 4.23 19.64 12.67
C LEU A 8 5.07 18.46 12.17
N GLU A 9 6.35 18.43 12.50
CA GLU A 9 7.25 17.30 12.21
C GLU A 9 6.74 16.01 12.89
N LYS A 10 6.45 16.04 14.20
CA LYS A 10 5.90 14.88 14.91
C LYS A 10 4.57 14.39 14.34
N ARG A 11 3.69 15.29 13.88
CA ARG A 11 2.43 14.91 13.22
C ARG A 11 2.69 14.25 11.87
N ARG A 12 3.64 14.77 11.09
CA ARG A 12 4.05 14.17 9.82
C ARG A 12 4.59 12.77 10.03
N ASP A 13 5.49 12.60 10.99
CA ASP A 13 6.10 11.30 11.30
C ASP A 13 5.04 10.30 11.77
N PHE A 14 4.10 10.73 12.62
CA PHE A 14 2.98 9.90 13.06
C PHE A 14 2.10 9.45 11.88
N VAL A 15 1.77 10.35 10.96
CA VAL A 15 0.95 10.01 9.78
C VAL A 15 1.67 8.98 8.92
N ILE A 16 2.96 9.19 8.64
CA ILE A 16 3.76 8.26 7.83
C ILE A 16 3.86 6.89 8.51
N ASP A 17 4.17 6.85 9.80
CA ASP A 17 4.25 5.60 10.58
C ASP A 17 2.91 4.87 10.63
N TYR A 18 1.81 5.61 10.82
CA TYR A 18 0.47 5.03 10.81
C TYR A 18 0.11 4.45 9.44
N LEU A 19 0.43 5.15 8.35
CA LEU A 19 0.21 4.64 6.99
C LEU A 19 1.02 3.35 6.74
N ASN A 20 2.30 3.34 7.09
CA ASN A 20 3.17 2.17 6.92
C ASN A 20 2.67 0.96 7.73
N LYS A 21 2.30 1.17 9.00
CA LYS A 21 1.75 0.11 9.87
C LYS A 21 0.41 -0.44 9.38
N ASN A 22 -0.35 0.36 8.63
CA ASN A 22 -1.69 0.01 8.17
C ASN A 22 -1.77 -0.19 6.65
N GLN A 23 -0.63 -0.36 5.96
CA GLN A 23 -0.59 -0.56 4.51
C GLN A 23 -1.47 -1.75 4.07
N ALA A 24 -1.49 -2.83 4.87
CA ALA A 24 -2.37 -3.98 4.63
C ALA A 24 -3.87 -3.62 4.67
N LYS A 25 -4.28 -2.66 5.50
CA LYS A 25 -5.67 -2.17 5.55
C LYS A 25 -6.04 -1.39 4.30
N GLN A 26 -5.10 -0.59 3.78
CA GLN A 26 -5.29 0.11 2.50
C GLN A 26 -5.43 -0.88 1.35
N MET A 27 -4.59 -1.92 1.33
CA MET A 27 -4.70 -2.99 0.34
C MET A 27 -6.08 -3.65 0.37
N LYS A 28 -6.62 -3.92 1.56
CA LYS A 28 -7.96 -4.50 1.69
C LYS A 28 -9.06 -3.58 1.13
N ALA A 29 -9.00 -2.28 1.39
CA ALA A 29 -9.95 -1.31 0.84
C ALA A 29 -9.88 -1.26 -0.70
N ILE A 30 -8.67 -1.21 -1.26
CA ILE A 30 -8.45 -1.23 -2.71
C ILE A 30 -8.97 -2.53 -3.33
N VAL A 31 -8.71 -3.68 -2.70
CA VAL A 31 -9.20 -4.98 -3.19
C VAL A 31 -10.73 -5.05 -3.18
N ALA A 32 -11.38 -4.48 -2.16
CA ALA A 32 -12.84 -4.39 -2.11
C ALA A 32 -13.40 -3.52 -3.25
N GLU A 33 -12.83 -2.32 -3.47
CA GLU A 33 -13.23 -1.43 -4.57
C GLU A 33 -13.04 -2.09 -5.95
N LEU A 34 -11.94 -2.81 -6.15
CA LEU A 34 -11.68 -3.56 -7.37
C LEU A 34 -12.66 -4.73 -7.57
N SER A 35 -13.01 -5.42 -6.49
CA SER A 35 -14.00 -6.51 -6.51
C SER A 35 -15.36 -6.00 -6.98
N GLU A 36 -15.80 -4.86 -6.44
CA GLU A 36 -17.06 -4.21 -6.84
C GLU A 36 -17.02 -3.68 -8.28
N THR A 37 -15.90 -3.08 -8.68
CA THR A 37 -15.77 -2.45 -10.01
C THR A 37 -15.65 -3.46 -11.14
N LEU A 38 -14.86 -4.52 -10.92
CA LEU A 38 -14.51 -5.49 -11.95
C LEU A 38 -15.33 -6.78 -11.87
N PHE A 39 -16.19 -6.93 -10.85
CA PHE A 39 -16.95 -8.14 -10.57
C PHE A 39 -16.08 -9.39 -10.42
N LEU A 40 -14.88 -9.21 -9.87
CA LEU A 40 -13.91 -10.29 -9.60
C LEU A 40 -13.93 -10.64 -8.12
N THR A 41 -13.59 -11.89 -7.79
CA THR A 41 -13.41 -12.26 -6.38
C THR A 41 -12.14 -11.63 -5.81
N GLU A 42 -12.14 -11.29 -4.51
CA GLU A 42 -10.93 -10.80 -3.82
C GLU A 42 -9.74 -11.76 -4.00
N ARG A 43 -9.99 -13.08 -3.99
CA ARG A 43 -8.97 -14.11 -4.24
C ARG A 43 -8.31 -13.92 -5.61
N THR A 44 -9.11 -13.74 -6.66
CA THR A 44 -8.61 -13.52 -8.02
C THR A 44 -7.75 -12.27 -8.08
N ILE A 45 -8.17 -11.19 -7.42
CA ILE A 45 -7.42 -9.94 -7.37
C ILE A 45 -6.07 -10.14 -6.66
N TYR A 46 -6.05 -10.83 -5.52
CA TYR A 46 -4.80 -11.16 -4.83
C TYR A 46 -3.87 -12.06 -5.66
N SER A 47 -4.41 -13.02 -6.41
CA SER A 47 -3.63 -13.83 -7.35
C SER A 47 -2.97 -12.97 -8.43
N ILE A 48 -3.73 -12.06 -9.06
CA ILE A 48 -3.20 -11.14 -10.09
C ILE A 48 -2.12 -10.22 -9.51
N ILE A 49 -2.32 -9.67 -8.31
CA ILE A 49 -1.32 -8.84 -7.63
C ILE A 49 -0.03 -9.63 -7.40
N ASN A 50 -0.14 -10.86 -6.89
CA ASN A 50 1.02 -11.70 -6.61
C ASN A 50 1.77 -12.07 -7.91
N GLU A 51 1.05 -12.42 -8.98
CA GLU A 51 1.63 -12.68 -10.30
C GLU A 51 2.34 -11.44 -10.86
N GLY A 52 1.70 -10.27 -10.82
CA GLY A 52 2.29 -9.00 -11.28
C GLY A 52 3.54 -8.57 -10.50
N LEU A 53 3.59 -8.85 -9.19
CA LEU A 53 4.78 -8.58 -8.37
C LEU A 53 5.94 -9.54 -8.69
N ASN A 54 5.64 -10.81 -8.99
CA ASN A 54 6.68 -11.78 -9.36
C ASN A 54 7.33 -11.47 -10.72
N ILE A 55 6.57 -10.87 -11.64
CA ILE A 55 7.07 -10.41 -12.95
C ILE A 55 8.08 -9.26 -12.76
N GLN A 56 7.82 -8.32 -11.85
CA GLN A 56 8.74 -7.21 -11.60
C GLN A 56 10.06 -7.65 -10.96
N THR A 57 10.08 -8.70 -10.14
CA THR A 57 11.32 -9.20 -9.51
C THR A 57 12.21 -10.01 -10.46
N THR A 58 11.64 -10.63 -11.50
CA THR A 58 12.40 -11.43 -12.47
C THR A 58 13.13 -10.54 -13.48
N GLU A 59 12.61 -9.36 -13.81
CA GLU A 59 13.28 -8.40 -14.72
C GLU A 59 14.54 -7.74 -14.12
N ILE A 60 14.75 -7.82 -12.79
CA ILE A 60 15.88 -7.16 -12.10
C ILE A 60 17.03 -8.14 -11.77
N THR A 61 16.86 -9.44 -12.00
CA THR A 61 17.84 -10.48 -11.65
C THR A 61 18.63 -11.05 -12.83
N ASP A 62 18.42 -10.53 -14.04
CA ASP A 62 19.18 -10.88 -15.25
C ASP A 62 20.43 -9.99 -15.46
N TYR A 63 21.20 -9.73 -14.40
CA TYR A 63 22.57 -9.16 -14.45
C TYR A 63 23.49 -9.73 -13.38
#